data_AF-A0A380A395-F1
#
_entry.id   AF-A0A380A395-F1
#
_cell.length_a   1.000
_cell.length_b   1.000
_cell.length_c   1.000
_cell.angle_alpha   90.00
_cell.angle_beta   90.00
_cell.angle_gamma   90.00
#
_symmetry.space_group_name_H-M   'P 1'
#
loop_
_entity.id
_entity.type
_entity.pdbx_description
1 polymer ?
#
loop_
_entity_poly.entity_id
_entity_poly.type
_entity_poly.pdbx_seq_one_letter_code
_entity_poly.pdbx_strand_id
1 'polypeptide(L)' 'MPFDCAAPEVDETPLPGESAEALVLRLAAAKAQALALAYPEHLIIGSDQVCVIDGNITGKPIPRKTPGRSCGRPVAKP' A
#
# COMPACT_ATOMS: atom_id res chain seq x y z
N MET A 1 -16.53 -10.67 14.69
CA MET A 1 -17.57 -10.26 13.72
C MET A 1 -17.22 -10.89 12.38
N PRO A 2 -18.20 -11.38 11.59
CA PRO A 2 -17.95 -11.88 10.24
C PRO A 2 -17.59 -10.72 9.28
N PHE A 3 -16.72 -10.99 8.31
CA PHE A 3 -16.32 -10.05 7.25
C PHE A 3 -15.91 -10.81 5.99
N ASP A 4 -15.95 -10.11 4.84
CA ASP A 4 -15.48 -10.60 3.55
C ASP A 4 -14.25 -9.80 3.07
N CYS A 5 -13.48 -10.40 2.17
CA CYS A 5 -12.32 -9.76 1.54
C CYS A 5 -12.60 -9.48 0.06
N ALA A 6 -12.28 -8.28 -0.40
CA ALA A 6 -12.33 -7.89 -1.81
C ALA A 6 -11.06 -7.13 -2.21
N ALA A 7 -10.58 -7.35 -3.43
CA ALA A 7 -9.40 -6.67 -3.95
C ALA A 7 -9.80 -5.32 -4.57
N PRO A 8 -9.28 -4.18 -4.09
CA PRO A 8 -9.54 -2.87 -4.67
C PRO A 8 -8.60 -2.60 -5.86
N GLU A 9 -9.11 -1.93 -6.90
CA GLU A 9 -8.28 -1.42 -8.00
C GLU A 9 -7.84 0.03 -7.71
N VAL A 10 -6.59 0.21 -7.27
CA VAL A 10 -6.02 1.52 -6.90
C VAL A 10 -4.59 1.64 -7.42
N ASP A 11 -4.23 2.81 -7.97
CA ASP A 11 -2.84 3.13 -8.29
C ASP A 11 -2.05 3.46 -7.00
N GLU A 12 -1.13 2.56 -6.65
CA GLU A 12 -0.30 2.68 -5.44
C GLU A 12 0.98 3.50 -5.64
N THR A 13 1.18 4.08 -6.82
CA THR A 13 2.39 4.87 -7.11
C THR A 13 2.44 6.12 -6.22
N PRO A 14 3.57 6.39 -5.53
CA PRO A 14 3.74 7.63 -4.77
C PRO A 14 3.74 8.85 -5.68
N LEU A 15 3.07 9.92 -5.26
CA LEU A 15 3.09 11.20 -5.97
C LEU A 15 4.44 11.91 -5.75
N PRO A 16 4.87 12.78 -6.68
CA PRO A 16 6.09 13.57 -6.49
C PRO A 16 6.05 14.40 -5.21
N GLY A 17 7.04 14.20 -4.32
CA GLY A 17 7.12 14.91 -3.04
C GLY A 17 6.15 14.44 -1.97
N GLU A 18 5.41 13.35 -2.20
CA GLU A 18 4.50 12.78 -1.22
C GLU A 18 5.26 12.17 -0.03
N SER A 19 4.87 12.56 1.20
CA SER A 19 5.43 11.95 2.40
C SER A 19 4.91 10.52 2.58
N ALA A 20 5.65 9.70 3.33
CA ALA A 20 5.21 8.34 3.67
C ALA A 20 3.84 8.31 4.36
N GLU A 21 3.58 9.26 5.26
CA GLU A 21 2.32 9.40 5.98
C GLU A 21 1.17 9.79 5.04
N ALA A 22 1.40 10.76 4.15
CA ALA A 22 0.41 11.18 3.16
C ALA A 22 0.05 10.04 2.21
N LEU A 23 1.06 9.29 1.76
CA LEU A 23 0.88 8.12 0.89
C LEU A 23 -0.02 7.06 1.55
N VAL A 24 0.28 6.63 2.78
CA VAL A 24 -0.51 5.56 3.42
C VAL A 24 -1.93 6.00 3.72
N LEU A 25 -2.15 7.25 4.11
CA LEU A 25 -3.48 7.79 4.34
C LEU A 25 -4.29 7.85 3.05
N ARG A 26 -3.69 8.35 1.96
CA ARG A 26 -4.32 8.40 0.64
C ARG A 26 -4.69 7.01 0.14
N LEU A 27 -3.76 6.06 0.20
CA LEU A 27 -4.00 4.69 -0.28
C LEU A 27 -5.02 3.95 0.56
N ALA A 28 -5.00 4.10 1.90
CA ALA A 28 -6.02 3.50 2.76
C ALA A 28 -7.43 3.99 2.40
N ALA A 29 -7.60 5.31 2.22
CA ALA A 29 -8.88 5.89 1.81
C ALA A 29 -9.30 5.43 0.40
N ALA A 30 -8.37 5.47 -0.57
CA ALA A 30 -8.63 5.07 -1.94
C ALA A 30 -9.07 3.60 -2.05
N LYS A 31 -8.45 2.68 -1.28
CA LYS A 31 -8.82 1.26 -1.24
C LYS A 31 -10.25 1.04 -0.77
N ALA A 32 -10.69 1.78 0.25
CA ALA A 32 -12.07 1.70 0.71
C ALA A 32 -13.04 2.28 -0.33
N GLN A 33 -12.70 3.44 -0.89
CA GLN A 33 -13.54 4.14 -1.87
C GLN A 33 -13.72 3.37 -3.18
N ALA A 34 -12.69 2.65 -3.63
CA ALA A 34 -12.75 1.83 -4.85
C ALA A 34 -13.85 0.76 -4.81
N LEU A 35 -14.23 0.31 -3.61
CA LEU A 35 -15.25 -0.71 -3.40
C LEU A 35 -16.64 -0.15 -3.06
N ALA A 36 -16.76 1.17 -2.85
CA ALA A 36 -18.00 1.79 -2.36
C ALA A 36 -19.20 1.58 -3.30
N LEU A 37 -18.97 1.58 -4.62
CA LEU A 37 -20.05 1.32 -5.59
C LEU A 37 -20.47 -0.15 -5.63
N ALA A 38 -19.55 -1.07 -5.39
CA ALA A 38 -19.84 -2.51 -5.35
C ALA A 38 -20.54 -2.92 -4.04
N TYR A 39 -20.30 -2.19 -2.94
CA TYR A 39 -20.84 -2.46 -1.62
C TYR A 39 -21.47 -1.20 -0.97
N PRO A 40 -22.56 -0.66 -1.54
CA PRO A 40 -23.10 0.65 -1.16
C PRO A 40 -23.65 0.71 0.28
N GLU A 41 -24.05 -0.41 0.86
CA GLU A 41 -24.61 -0.50 2.21
C GLU A 41 -23.68 -1.20 3.21
N HIS A 42 -22.36 -1.22 2.95
CA HIS A 42 -21.38 -1.88 3.81
C HIS A 42 -20.43 -0.89 4.48
N LEU A 43 -19.88 -1.30 5.62
CA LEU A 43 -18.70 -0.67 6.21
C LEU A 43 -17.45 -1.26 5.54
N ILE A 44 -16.70 -0.42 4.84
CA ILE A 44 -15.50 -0.83 4.10
C ILE A 44 -14.25 -0.37 4.85
N ILE A 45 -13.34 -1.30 5.14
CA ILE A 45 -12.07 -1.00 5.80
C ILE A 45 -10.97 -1.02 4.76
N GLY A 46 -10.38 0.15 4.50
CA GLY A 46 -9.17 0.30 3.71
C GLY A 46 -7.96 0.57 4.60
N SER A 47 -6.81 -0.01 4.26
CA SER A 47 -5.57 0.18 4.99
C SER A 47 -4.38 0.15 4.04
N ASP A 48 -3.33 0.90 4.37
CA ASP A 48 -2.05 0.83 3.71
C ASP A 48 -0.89 1.05 4.69
N GLN A 49 0.32 0.66 4.28
CA GLN A 49 1.52 0.69 5.11
C GLN A 49 2.76 0.82 4.23
N VAL A 50 3.69 1.69 4.59
CA VAL A 50 5.02 1.72 3.96
C VAL A 50 6.13 1.53 4.99
N CYS A 51 7.27 1.01 4.54
CA CYS A 51 8.49 0.96 5.33
C CYS A 51 9.35 2.19 4.98
N VAL A 52 9.92 2.85 5.99
CA VAL A 52 10.81 3.99 5.79
C VAL A 52 12.16 3.68 6.40
N ILE A 53 13.23 3.80 5.60
CA ILE A 53 14.62 3.65 6.03
C ILE A 53 15.37 4.89 5.58
N ASP A 54 16.01 5.60 6.50
CA ASP A 54 16.74 6.85 6.24
C ASP A 54 15.92 7.87 5.44
N GLY A 55 14.64 8.02 5.80
CA GLY A 55 13.71 8.94 5.14
C GLY A 55 13.20 8.48 3.76
N ASN A 56 13.62 7.30 3.27
CA ASN A 56 13.20 6.76 1.98
C ASN A 56 12.18 5.66 2.15
N ILE A 57 11.12 5.71 1.34
CA ILE A 57 10.14 4.63 1.25
C ILE A 57 10.82 3.40 0.61
N THR A 58 10.77 2.27 1.32
CA THR A 58 11.33 1.00 0.89
C THR A 58 10.22 -0.04 0.79
N GLY A 59 10.18 -0.79 -0.31
CA GLY A 59 9.23 -1.87 -0.51
C GLY A 59 9.76 -3.21 -0.05
N LYS A 60 8.93 -4.24 -0.28
CA LYS A 60 9.18 -5.60 0.22
C LYS A 60 10.45 -6.19 -0.38
N PRO A 61 11.32 -6.82 0.43
CA PRO A 61 12.51 -7.48 -0.10
C PRO A 61 12.11 -8.54 -1.13
N ILE A 62 12.74 -8.50 -2.30
CA ILE A 62 12.59 -9.57 -3.31
C ILE A 62 13.19 -10.89 -2.76
N PRO A 63 12.64 -12.06 -3.15
CA PRO A 63 13.22 -13.35 -2.76
C PRO A 63 14.71 -13.41 -3.10
N ARG A 64 15.49 -13.86 -2.13
CA ARG A 64 16.96 -13.89 -2.18
C ARG A 64 17.44 -14.81 -3.32
N LYS A 65 18.14 -14.26 -4.33
CA LYS A 65 18.99 -15.05 -5.24
C LYS A 65 20.50 -14.85 -5.02
N THR A 66 20.96 -14.09 -4.02
CA THR A 66 22.41 -13.91 -3.79
C THR A 66 22.72 -13.49 -2.34
N PRO A 67 23.79 -13.98 -1.69
CA PRO A 67 24.26 -13.46 -0.40
C PRO A 67 25.05 -12.16 -0.61
N GLY A 68 24.69 -11.07 0.09
CA GLY A 68 25.59 -9.94 0.31
C GLY A 68 25.25 -8.56 -0.27
N ARG A 69 24.01 -8.26 -0.68
CA ARG A 69 23.60 -6.86 -0.97
C ARG A 69 22.65 -6.30 0.07
N SER A 70 22.98 -5.10 0.53
CA SER A 70 22.25 -4.28 1.49
C SER A 70 20.88 -3.86 0.94
N CYS A 71 19.92 -3.79 1.85
CA CYS A 71 18.51 -3.52 1.58
C CYS A 71 18.31 -2.10 1.03
N GLY A 72 17.75 -1.97 -0.18
CA GLY A 72 17.28 -0.72 -0.79
C GLY A 72 17.39 -0.82 -2.33
N ARG A 73 16.35 -0.78 -3.16
CA ARG A 73 14.93 -0.42 -3.05
C ARG A 73 14.09 -1.48 -3.79
N PRO A 74 12.82 -1.67 -3.41
CA PRO A 74 11.79 -1.81 -4.44
C PRO A 74 10.55 -0.95 -4.13
N VAL A 75 9.79 -0.53 -5.14
CA VAL A 75 8.40 -0.06 -4.99
C VAL A 75 7.59 -0.73 -6.09
N ALA A 76 6.75 -1.66 -5.67
CA ALA A 76 5.47 -2.01 -6.24
C ALA A 76 4.85 -2.99 -5.25
N LYS A 77 3.75 -2.59 -4.62
CA LYS A 77 2.86 -3.53 -3.95
C LYS A 77 1.90 -4.10 -5.01
N PRO A 78 1.62 -5.41 -4.98
CA PRO A 78 0.71 -6.05 -5.92
C PRO A 78 -0.73 -5.57 -5.69
#